data_AF-A0A433BZD5-F1
#
_entry.id   AF-A0A433BZD5-F1
#
_cell.length_a   1.000
_cell.length_b   1.000
_cell.length_c   1.000
_cell.angle_alpha   90.00
_cell.angle_beta   90.00
_cell.angle_gamma   90.00
#
_symmetry.space_group_name_H-M   'P 1'
#
loop_
_entity.id
_entity.type
_entity.pdbx_description
1 polymer ?
#
loop_
_entity_poly.entity_id
_entity_poly.type
_entity_poly.pdbx_seq_one_letter_code
_entity_poly.pdbx_strand_id
1 'polypeptide(L)'
;MNLRYGYGSGNVWLGRYEADGQGTQWRGGWDRSVPLPWGWRLQPSLQLATGGFAGGSLGLERGERWVAGAGLGRTNLRPYVNLNFDPNDAWMLWAGYHPSESRSLSVLVVRDNRQNPDQQHVHLVYRGPVADGLRLTVDVLRKTGLVEGQGIHRLGWSLGLDGARTFVRLAWDPNVNFSAQNMWRLSTGWRF
;
A
#
# COMPACT_ATOMS: atom_id res chain seq x y z
N MET A 1 -13.36 -7.72 5.47
CA MET A 1 -14.04 -7.54 4.18
C MET A 1 -13.61 -6.22 3.53
N ASN A 2 -13.47 -6.15 2.21
CA ASN A 2 -13.21 -4.91 1.46
C ASN A 2 -14.00 -4.94 0.14
N LEU A 3 -14.86 -3.94 -0.05
CA LEU A 3 -15.61 -3.69 -1.27
C LEU A 3 -15.01 -2.46 -1.95
N ARG A 4 -14.70 -2.57 -3.24
CA ARG A 4 -14.09 -1.50 -4.03
C ARG A 4 -14.85 -1.29 -5.33
N TYR A 5 -15.03 -0.02 -5.69
CA TYR A 5 -15.60 0.40 -6.96
C TYR A 5 -14.63 1.36 -7.65
N GLY A 6 -14.22 1.01 -8.88
CA GLY A 6 -13.38 1.84 -9.73
C GLY A 6 -14.24 2.58 -10.75
N TYR A 7 -13.93 3.86 -11.00
CA TYR A 7 -14.62 4.69 -11.98
C TYR A 7 -13.64 5.67 -12.64
N GLY A 8 -13.54 5.62 -13.97
CA GLY A 8 -12.55 6.43 -14.71
C GLY A 8 -11.15 6.25 -14.12
N SER A 9 -10.56 7.34 -13.63
CA SER A 9 -9.23 7.36 -13.00
C SER A 9 -9.24 7.33 -11.47
N GLY A 10 -10.36 6.99 -10.83
CA GLY A 10 -10.52 6.98 -9.38
C GLY A 10 -11.12 5.70 -8.83
N ASN A 11 -11.02 5.56 -7.50
CA ASN A 11 -11.58 4.45 -6.77
C ASN A 11 -12.26 4.95 -5.49
N VAL A 12 -13.29 4.25 -5.07
CA VAL A 12 -13.83 4.30 -3.72
C VAL A 12 -13.86 2.89 -3.14
N TRP A 13 -13.71 2.78 -1.83
CA TRP A 13 -13.83 1.50 -1.16
C TRP A 13 -14.40 1.65 0.24
N LEU A 14 -15.04 0.57 0.70
CA LEU A 14 -15.56 0.40 2.05
C LEU A 14 -15.08 -0.94 2.58
N GLY A 15 -14.53 -0.94 3.79
CA GLY A 15 -14.02 -2.12 4.45
C GLY A 15 -14.57 -2.25 5.87
N ARG A 16 -14.68 -3.50 6.30
CA ARG A 16 -14.93 -3.87 7.70
C ARG A 16 -13.78 -4.73 8.17
N TYR A 17 -13.15 -4.29 9.24
CA TYR A 17 -12.14 -5.03 9.98
C TYR A 17 -12.74 -5.58 11.27
N GLU A 18 -12.33 -6.79 11.62
CA GLU A 18 -12.69 -7.46 12.85
C GLU A 18 -11.51 -8.34 13.25
N ALA A 19 -11.09 -8.23 14.51
CA ALA A 19 -10.10 -9.11 15.09
C ALA A 19 -10.39 -9.33 16.58
N ASP A 20 -10.04 -10.53 17.04
CA ASP A 20 -10.24 -10.91 18.42
C ASP A 20 -9.45 -9.99 19.36
N GLY A 21 -10.09 -9.53 20.43
CA GLY A 21 -9.54 -8.55 21.36
C GLY A 21 -9.36 -7.11 20.83
N GLN A 22 -9.58 -6.83 19.54
CA GLN A 22 -9.43 -5.47 18.95
C GLN A 22 -10.76 -4.86 18.48
N GLY A 23 -11.84 -5.66 18.46
CA GLY A 23 -13.18 -5.20 18.10
C GLY A 23 -13.39 -5.03 16.60
N THR A 24 -14.46 -4.32 16.24
CA THR A 24 -14.85 -4.05 14.85
C THR A 24 -14.55 -2.61 14.46
N GLN A 25 -14.00 -2.39 13.26
CA GLN A 25 -13.79 -1.06 12.70
C GLN A 25 -14.26 -0.99 11.24
N TRP A 26 -15.10 0.00 10.93
CA TRP A 26 -15.45 0.34 9.56
C TRP A 26 -14.47 1.38 9.01
N ARG A 27 -14.11 1.23 7.75
CA ARG A 27 -13.15 2.08 7.06
C ARG A 27 -13.63 2.38 5.66
N GLY A 28 -13.43 3.60 5.21
CA GLY A 28 -13.72 3.99 3.84
C GLY A 28 -12.59 4.81 3.28
N GLY A 29 -12.45 4.82 1.95
CA GLY A 29 -11.47 5.67 1.32
C GLY A 29 -11.77 5.96 -0.13
N TRP A 30 -11.03 6.93 -0.63
CA TRP A 30 -11.13 7.46 -1.97
C TRP A 30 -9.73 7.79 -2.48
N ASP A 31 -9.46 7.47 -3.73
CA ASP A 31 -8.24 7.87 -4.43
C ASP A 31 -8.54 8.23 -5.88
N ARG A 32 -7.71 9.11 -6.45
CA ARG A 32 -7.80 9.47 -7.86
C ARG A 32 -6.45 9.76 -8.47
N SER A 33 -6.30 9.42 -9.74
CA SER A 33 -5.20 9.87 -10.59
C SER A 33 -5.66 11.04 -11.47
N VAL A 34 -5.04 12.20 -11.30
CA VAL A 34 -5.37 13.42 -12.05
C VAL A 34 -4.20 13.75 -12.99
N PRO A 35 -4.38 13.65 -14.31
CA PRO A 35 -3.35 14.08 -15.25
C PRO A 35 -3.18 15.60 -15.17
N LEU A 36 -1.93 16.04 -15.20
CA LEU A 36 -1.51 17.44 -15.21
C LEU A 36 -0.72 17.73 -16.50
N PRO A 37 -0.52 19.01 -16.86
CA PRO A 37 0.33 19.38 -17.99
C PRO A 37 1.76 18.80 -17.89
N TRP A 38 2.44 18.71 -19.03
CA TRP A 38 3.84 18.27 -19.14
C TRP A 38 4.13 16.83 -18.66
N GLY A 39 3.11 15.98 -18.65
CA GLY A 39 3.22 14.55 -18.32
C GLY A 39 3.28 14.27 -16.83
N TRP A 40 2.89 15.24 -15.98
CA TRP A 40 2.73 15.04 -14.55
C TRP A 40 1.40 14.37 -14.22
N ARG A 41 1.35 13.65 -13.09
CA ARG A 41 0.14 13.04 -12.56
C ARG A 41 0.09 13.23 -11.05
N LEU A 42 -1.00 13.84 -10.59
CA LEU A 42 -1.30 14.04 -9.16
C LEU A 42 -2.14 12.89 -8.64
N GLN A 43 -1.83 12.42 -7.44
CA GLN A 43 -2.46 11.25 -6.81
C GLN A 43 -2.95 11.60 -5.39
N PRO A 44 -4.08 12.32 -5.24
CA PRO A 44 -4.72 12.51 -3.95
C PRO A 44 -5.36 11.20 -3.45
N SER A 45 -5.31 11.01 -2.13
CA SER A 45 -6.09 9.97 -1.45
C SER A 45 -6.63 10.47 -0.11
N LEU A 46 -7.78 9.92 0.29
CA LEU A 46 -8.43 10.16 1.56
C LEU A 46 -8.90 8.84 2.18
N GLN A 47 -8.86 8.77 3.50
CA GLN A 47 -9.32 7.62 4.27
C GLN A 47 -9.97 8.07 5.58
N LEU A 48 -11.05 7.40 5.94
CA LEU A 48 -11.77 7.57 7.20
C LEU A 48 -11.95 6.22 7.89
N ALA A 49 -12.05 6.24 9.23
CA ALA A 49 -12.46 5.08 10.00
C ALA A 49 -13.36 5.46 11.18
N THR A 50 -14.20 4.52 11.62
CA THR A 50 -14.95 4.64 12.87
C THR A 50 -13.99 4.86 14.04
N GLY A 51 -14.40 5.68 15.02
CA GLY A 51 -13.50 6.19 16.06
C GLY A 51 -12.89 7.57 15.75
N GLY A 52 -13.30 8.18 14.62
CA GLY A 52 -12.94 9.55 14.24
C GLY A 52 -11.60 9.67 13.51
N PHE A 53 -11.04 8.56 13.02
CA PHE A 53 -9.83 8.60 12.22
C PHE A 53 -10.08 9.26 10.87
N ALA A 54 -9.13 10.12 10.49
CA ALA A 54 -9.04 10.71 9.17
C ALA A 54 -7.57 10.79 8.74
N GLY A 55 -7.31 10.40 7.50
CA GLY A 55 -6.00 10.52 6.89
C GLY A 55 -6.10 10.77 5.40
N GLY A 56 -5.00 11.21 4.82
CA GLY A 56 -4.89 11.43 3.39
C GLY A 56 -3.45 11.50 2.94
N SER A 57 -3.26 11.38 1.64
CA SER A 57 -1.96 11.54 1.02
C SER A 57 -2.05 12.31 -0.28
N LEU A 58 -0.93 12.89 -0.69
CA LEU A 58 -0.76 13.50 -1.98
C LEU A 58 0.53 12.98 -2.60
N GLY A 59 0.40 12.37 -3.77
CA GLY A 59 1.53 11.97 -4.61
C GLY A 59 1.63 12.81 -5.88
N LEU A 60 2.84 13.01 -6.37
CA LEU A 60 3.11 13.61 -7.67
C LEU A 60 4.15 12.76 -8.40
N GLU A 61 3.84 12.33 -9.61
CA GLU A 61 4.75 11.54 -10.44
C GLU A 61 4.78 12.02 -11.88
N ARG A 62 5.81 11.60 -12.60
CA ARG A 62 6.00 11.89 -14.01
C ARG A 62 6.56 10.68 -14.73
N GLY A 63 6.15 10.53 -15.99
CA GLY A 63 6.70 9.56 -16.93
C GLY A 63 5.73 8.44 -17.29
N GLU A 64 6.15 7.62 -18.25
CA GLU A 64 5.35 6.51 -18.79
C GLU A 64 6.12 5.19 -18.66
N ARG A 65 7.18 5.02 -19.46
CA ARG A 65 8.06 3.84 -19.40
C ARG A 65 9.02 3.88 -18.22
N TRP A 66 9.55 5.06 -17.91
CA TRP A 66 10.28 5.33 -16.69
C TRP A 66 9.48 6.32 -15.89
N VAL A 67 9.03 5.92 -14.71
CA VAL A 67 8.20 6.72 -13.83
C VAL A 67 9.01 7.05 -12.59
N ALA A 68 8.91 8.28 -12.11
CA ALA A 68 9.42 8.66 -10.80
C ALA A 68 8.44 9.61 -10.13
N GLY A 69 8.37 9.54 -8.80
CA GLY A 69 7.47 10.39 -8.04
C GLY A 69 7.83 10.47 -6.57
N ALA A 70 7.15 11.40 -5.91
CA ALA A 70 7.26 11.66 -4.49
C ALA A 70 5.90 11.97 -3.90
N GLY A 71 5.73 11.71 -2.60
CA GLY A 71 4.46 11.93 -1.94
C GLY A 71 4.59 12.15 -0.44
N LEU A 72 3.51 12.64 0.15
CA LEU A 72 3.38 12.90 1.57
C LEU A 72 2.03 12.40 2.06
N GLY A 73 2.02 11.77 3.22
CA GLY A 73 0.82 11.32 3.92
C GLY A 73 0.70 11.97 5.28
N ARG A 74 -0.54 12.21 5.73
CA ARG A 74 -0.86 12.79 7.03
C ARG A 74 -2.14 12.20 7.58
N THR A 75 -2.17 12.01 8.89
CA THR A 75 -3.37 11.63 9.64
C THR A 75 -3.69 12.60 10.77
N ASN A 76 -4.88 12.49 11.33
CA ASN A 76 -5.26 13.18 12.56
C ASN A 76 -4.81 12.46 13.84
N LEU A 77 -3.93 11.45 13.72
CA LEU A 77 -3.33 10.67 14.82
C LEU A 77 -4.34 9.90 15.69
N ARG A 78 -5.61 9.80 15.27
CA ARG A 78 -6.57 8.95 15.96
C ARG A 78 -6.23 7.47 15.70
N PRO A 79 -6.42 6.57 16.68
CA PRO A 79 -6.18 5.15 16.49
C PRO A 79 -7.02 4.56 15.35
N TYR A 80 -6.40 3.72 14.54
CA TYR A 80 -7.06 2.95 13.49
C TYR A 80 -6.26 1.68 13.17
N VAL A 81 -6.91 0.73 12.52
CA VAL A 81 -6.25 -0.51 12.10
C VAL A 81 -5.59 -0.28 10.75
N ASN A 82 -4.26 -0.15 10.76
CA ASN A 82 -3.48 -0.03 9.53
C ASN A 82 -3.33 -1.41 8.86
N LEU A 83 -3.94 -1.55 7.68
CA LEU A 83 -3.87 -2.77 6.85
C LEU A 83 -2.84 -2.67 5.72
N ASN A 84 -2.29 -1.48 5.50
CA ASN A 84 -1.24 -1.27 4.50
C ASN A 84 0.13 -1.65 5.09
N PHE A 85 0.24 -1.65 6.43
CA PHE A 85 1.45 -1.90 7.21
C PHE A 85 2.58 -0.89 7.01
N ASP A 86 2.50 -0.06 5.99
CA ASP A 86 3.35 1.12 5.81
C ASP A 86 2.91 2.29 6.71
N PRO A 87 3.85 3.13 7.18
CA PRO A 87 3.51 4.36 7.88
C PRO A 87 2.63 5.28 7.02
N ASN A 88 1.58 5.87 7.61
CA ASN A 88 0.67 6.77 6.90
C ASN A 88 1.07 8.24 7.04
N ASP A 89 1.65 8.64 8.17
CA ASP A 89 2.32 9.93 8.33
C ASP A 89 3.77 9.82 7.83
N ALA A 90 3.93 9.88 6.51
CA ALA A 90 5.18 9.53 5.85
C ALA A 90 5.54 10.49 4.72
N TRP A 91 6.83 10.52 4.36
CA TRP A 91 7.22 10.85 2.99
C TRP A 91 7.45 9.55 2.20
N MET A 92 7.21 9.64 0.90
CA MET A 92 7.31 8.53 -0.02
C MET A 92 8.11 8.94 -1.24
N LEU A 93 8.96 8.04 -1.75
CA LEU A 93 9.64 8.17 -3.03
C LEU A 93 9.45 6.88 -3.81
N TRP A 94 9.16 6.99 -5.10
CA TRP A 94 9.09 5.81 -5.95
C TRP A 94 9.71 6.06 -7.31
N ALA A 95 10.19 4.97 -7.89
CA ALA A 95 10.62 4.93 -9.28
C ALA A 95 10.25 3.57 -9.87
N GLY A 96 10.01 3.53 -11.18
CA GLY A 96 9.63 2.30 -11.84
C GLY A 96 9.94 2.27 -13.33
N TYR A 97 10.11 1.06 -13.82
CA TYR A 97 10.24 0.72 -15.23
C TYR A 97 9.02 -0.08 -15.68
N HIS A 98 8.31 0.45 -16.67
CA HIS A 98 7.05 -0.06 -17.22
C HIS A 98 7.25 -0.37 -18.71
N PRO A 99 7.90 -1.50 -19.06
CA PRO A 99 8.13 -1.85 -20.47
C PRO A 99 6.84 -2.10 -21.26
N SER A 100 5.72 -2.35 -20.58
CA SER A 100 4.39 -2.51 -21.17
C SER A 100 3.33 -2.27 -20.09
N GLU A 101 2.05 -2.14 -20.47
CA GLU A 101 0.96 -1.99 -19.50
C GLU A 101 0.79 -3.19 -18.54
N SER A 102 1.19 -4.38 -18.98
CA SER A 102 1.05 -5.62 -18.20
C SER A 102 2.28 -5.97 -17.37
N ARG A 103 3.40 -5.26 -17.54
CA ARG A 103 4.68 -5.56 -16.90
C ARG A 103 5.32 -4.31 -16.30
N SER A 104 5.69 -4.39 -15.03
CA SER A 104 6.38 -3.30 -14.33
C SER A 104 7.36 -3.83 -13.28
N LEU A 105 8.40 -3.06 -13.03
CA LEU A 105 9.31 -3.21 -11.90
C LEU A 105 9.41 -1.85 -11.20
N SER A 106 9.15 -1.80 -9.90
CA SER A 106 9.09 -0.54 -9.15
C SER A 106 9.80 -0.68 -7.81
N VAL A 107 10.43 0.41 -7.37
CA VAL A 107 10.94 0.58 -6.02
C VAL A 107 10.13 1.67 -5.34
N LEU A 108 9.73 1.43 -4.10
CA LEU A 108 9.03 2.39 -3.25
C LEU A 108 9.75 2.47 -1.91
N VAL A 109 10.03 3.68 -1.45
CA VAL A 109 10.51 3.97 -0.10
C VAL A 109 9.39 4.70 0.63
N VAL A 110 9.04 4.21 1.81
CA VAL A 110 8.10 4.85 2.72
C VAL A 110 8.80 5.04 4.05
N ARG A 111 8.87 6.28 4.54
CA ARG A 111 9.48 6.57 5.84
C ARG A 111 8.55 7.43 6.66
N ASP A 112 8.25 6.98 7.87
CA ASP A 112 7.54 7.81 8.84
C ASP A 112 8.34 9.09 9.05
N ASN A 113 7.64 10.23 9.07
CA ASN A 113 8.28 11.53 9.25
C ASN A 113 7.57 12.36 10.32
N ARG A 114 6.93 11.67 11.26
CA ARG A 114 6.16 12.28 12.33
C ARG A 114 6.41 11.59 13.67
N GLN A 115 5.80 10.44 13.91
CA GLN A 115 5.82 9.81 15.24
C GLN A 115 7.01 8.88 15.43
N ASN A 116 7.47 8.23 14.36
CA ASN A 116 8.51 7.20 14.45
C ASN A 116 9.52 7.34 13.29
N PRO A 117 10.29 8.44 13.22
CA PRO A 117 11.13 8.77 12.05
C PRO A 117 12.26 7.76 11.75
N ASP A 118 12.48 6.81 12.65
CA ASP A 118 13.35 5.65 12.46
C ASP A 118 12.72 4.57 11.56
N GLN A 119 11.39 4.52 11.46
CA GLN A 119 10.63 3.50 10.74
C GLN A 119 10.63 3.75 9.22
N GLN A 120 11.13 2.77 8.48
CA GLN A 120 11.23 2.82 7.03
C GLN A 120 10.96 1.45 6.41
N HIS A 121 10.17 1.48 5.33
CA HIS A 121 9.96 0.38 4.41
C HIS A 121 10.57 0.68 3.05
N VAL A 122 11.21 -0.32 2.45
CA VAL A 122 11.64 -0.30 1.06
C VAL A 122 11.05 -1.52 0.37
N HIS A 123 10.24 -1.28 -0.66
CA HIS A 123 9.62 -2.31 -1.47
C HIS A 123 10.32 -2.42 -2.81
N LEU A 124 10.52 -3.64 -3.28
CA LEU A 124 10.82 -3.96 -4.67
C LEU A 124 9.65 -4.79 -5.21
N VAL A 125 8.89 -4.18 -6.12
CA VAL A 125 7.65 -4.75 -6.65
C VAL A 125 7.83 -5.10 -8.12
N TYR A 126 7.67 -6.37 -8.45
CA TYR A 126 7.53 -6.84 -9.81
C TYR A 126 6.08 -7.21 -10.10
N ARG A 127 5.62 -6.90 -11.30
CA ARG A 127 4.32 -7.34 -11.83
C ARG A 127 4.48 -7.75 -13.28
N GLY A 128 3.90 -8.88 -13.66
CA GLY A 128 4.01 -9.39 -15.03
C GLY A 128 3.06 -10.55 -15.33
N PRO A 129 2.77 -10.80 -16.63
CA PRO A 129 2.02 -11.98 -17.03
C PRO A 129 2.86 -13.24 -16.81
N VAL A 130 2.20 -14.32 -16.39
CA VAL A 130 2.81 -15.66 -16.21
C VAL A 130 2.12 -16.74 -17.05
N ALA A 131 0.87 -16.52 -17.44
CA ALA A 131 0.12 -17.29 -18.42
C ALA A 131 -1.00 -16.41 -18.98
N ASP A 132 -1.72 -16.88 -20.00
CA ASP A 132 -2.84 -16.15 -20.58
C ASP A 132 -3.91 -15.87 -19.53
N GLY A 133 -4.24 -14.58 -19.36
CA GLY A 133 -5.21 -14.12 -18.36
C GLY A 133 -4.74 -14.22 -16.91
N LEU A 134 -3.47 -14.60 -16.65
CA LEU A 134 -2.90 -14.74 -15.31
C LEU A 134 -1.70 -13.82 -15.12
N ARG A 135 -1.76 -12.99 -14.06
CA ARG A 135 -0.70 -12.04 -13.72
C ARG A 135 -0.16 -12.30 -12.32
N LEU A 136 1.16 -12.34 -12.22
CA LEU A 136 1.90 -12.44 -10.98
C LEU A 136 2.27 -11.03 -10.49
N THR A 137 2.17 -10.83 -9.17
CA THR A 137 2.76 -9.70 -8.45
C THR A 137 3.67 -10.26 -7.36
N VAL A 138 4.92 -9.81 -7.33
CA VAL A 138 5.89 -10.14 -6.29
C VAL A 138 6.30 -8.84 -5.62
N ASP A 139 6.31 -8.80 -4.30
CA ASP A 139 6.80 -7.68 -3.50
C ASP A 139 7.80 -8.21 -2.47
N VAL A 140 9.00 -7.65 -2.46
CA VAL A 140 10.00 -7.89 -1.42
C VAL A 140 10.12 -6.62 -0.58
N LEU A 141 9.88 -6.77 0.71
CA LEU A 141 9.92 -5.69 1.68
C LEU A 141 11.20 -5.79 2.51
N ARG A 142 11.98 -4.71 2.55
CA ARG A 142 12.98 -4.46 3.59
C ARG A 142 12.41 -3.48 4.61
N LYS A 143 12.32 -3.92 5.86
CA LYS A 143 11.82 -3.13 6.99
C LYS A 143 12.98 -2.79 7.94
N THR A 144 13.09 -1.52 8.30
CA THR A 144 14.09 -1.02 9.26
C THR A 144 13.46 -0.02 10.22
N GLY A 145 13.90 -0.01 11.47
CA GLY A 145 13.41 0.91 12.50
C GLY A 145 13.67 0.37 13.89
N LEU A 146 12.96 0.89 14.89
CA LEU A 146 12.99 0.45 16.27
C LEU A 146 11.71 -0.33 16.60
N VAL A 147 11.87 -1.45 17.30
CA VAL A 147 10.80 -2.20 17.94
C VAL A 147 11.21 -2.39 19.39
N GLU A 148 10.40 -1.88 20.32
CA GLU A 148 10.70 -1.94 21.76
C GLU A 148 12.11 -1.39 22.11
N GLY A 149 12.51 -0.32 21.42
CA GLY A 149 13.82 0.33 21.58
C GLY A 149 15.00 -0.42 20.93
N GLN A 150 14.77 -1.58 20.32
CA GLN A 150 15.79 -2.36 19.63
C GLN A 150 15.73 -2.14 18.12
N GLY A 151 16.90 -1.95 17.51
CA GLY A 151 17.02 -1.82 16.05
C GLY A 151 16.65 -3.11 15.34
N ILE A 152 15.83 -2.99 14.29
CA ILE A 152 15.45 -4.10 13.43
C ILE A 152 15.90 -3.91 11.98
N HIS A 153 16.27 -5.02 11.36
CA HIS A 153 16.48 -5.14 9.91
C HIS A 153 15.83 -6.44 9.46
N ARG A 154 14.67 -6.34 8.81
CA ARG A 154 13.84 -7.50 8.47
C ARG A 154 13.50 -7.55 6.99
N LEU A 155 13.26 -8.77 6.51
CA LEU A 155 12.80 -9.04 5.16
C LEU A 155 11.42 -9.69 5.22
N GLY A 156 10.44 -9.03 4.60
CA GLY A 156 9.10 -9.54 4.35
C GLY A 156 8.86 -9.72 2.86
N TRP A 157 7.75 -10.34 2.50
CA TRP A 157 7.41 -10.54 1.09
C TRP A 157 5.90 -10.75 0.89
N SER A 158 5.46 -10.55 -0.35
CA SER A 158 4.14 -11.02 -0.78
C SER A 158 4.14 -11.53 -2.20
N LEU A 159 3.26 -12.50 -2.46
CA LEU A 159 3.00 -13.09 -3.76
C LEU A 159 1.51 -12.98 -4.05
N GLY A 160 1.17 -12.44 -5.22
CA GLY A 160 -0.21 -12.31 -5.68
C GLY A 160 -0.40 -12.90 -7.07
N LEU A 161 -1.48 -13.65 -7.25
CA LEU A 161 -1.94 -14.15 -8.54
C LEU A 161 -3.30 -13.55 -8.84
N ASP A 162 -3.38 -12.80 -9.93
CA ASP A 162 -4.60 -12.19 -10.44
C ASP A 162 -5.06 -12.92 -11.70
N GLY A 163 -6.24 -13.54 -11.65
CA GLY A 163 -6.98 -13.98 -12.82
C GLY A 163 -8.01 -12.93 -13.27
N ALA A 164 -8.79 -13.26 -14.31
CA ALA A 164 -9.80 -12.36 -14.87
C ALA A 164 -10.85 -11.92 -13.82
N ARG A 165 -11.38 -12.86 -13.03
CA ARG A 165 -12.42 -12.59 -12.02
C ARG A 165 -11.98 -12.77 -10.59
N THR A 166 -10.90 -13.49 -10.33
CA THR A 166 -10.47 -13.83 -8.97
C THR A 166 -9.04 -13.40 -8.72
N PHE A 167 -8.68 -13.29 -7.45
CA PHE A 167 -7.29 -13.15 -7.05
C PHE A 167 -7.02 -13.88 -5.74
N VAL A 168 -5.75 -14.24 -5.54
CA VAL A 168 -5.21 -14.70 -4.26
C VAL A 168 -3.90 -13.98 -4.00
N ARG A 169 -3.66 -13.60 -2.74
CA ARG A 169 -2.39 -13.03 -2.28
C ARG A 169 -2.00 -13.63 -0.95
N LEU A 170 -0.75 -14.06 -0.84
CA LEU A 170 -0.11 -14.47 0.39
C LEU A 170 0.99 -13.48 0.74
N ALA A 171 1.10 -13.10 2.01
CA ALA A 171 2.17 -12.24 2.49
C ALA A 171 2.71 -12.72 3.83
N TRP A 172 4.00 -12.51 4.03
CA TRP A 172 4.70 -12.62 5.30
C TRP A 172 5.25 -11.24 5.66
N ASP A 173 4.79 -10.69 6.78
CA ASP A 173 5.29 -9.44 7.33
C ASP A 173 5.91 -9.66 8.72
N PRO A 174 7.25 -9.61 8.85
CA PRO A 174 7.90 -9.63 10.14
C PRO A 174 7.72 -8.29 10.86
N ASN A 175 7.53 -8.33 12.18
CA ASN A 175 7.33 -7.13 13.00
C ASN A 175 6.19 -6.25 12.42
N VAL A 176 5.00 -6.82 12.24
CA VAL A 176 3.83 -6.14 11.63
C VAL A 176 3.52 -4.85 12.38
N ASN A 177 3.31 -3.75 11.65
CA ASN A 177 3.14 -2.41 12.22
C ASN A 177 4.22 -2.01 13.27
N PHE A 178 5.46 -2.48 13.09
CA PHE A 178 6.58 -2.27 14.02
C PHE A 178 6.32 -2.77 15.46
N SER A 179 5.54 -3.84 15.59
CA SER A 179 5.37 -4.58 16.84
C SER A 179 6.34 -5.76 16.94
N ALA A 180 6.38 -6.45 18.09
CA ALA A 180 7.12 -7.71 18.24
C ALA A 180 6.50 -8.89 17.45
N GLN A 181 5.28 -8.74 16.94
CA GLN A 181 4.53 -9.81 16.28
C GLN A 181 4.90 -9.94 14.81
N ASN A 182 4.93 -11.17 14.30
CA ASN A 182 5.01 -11.44 12.87
C ASN A 182 3.62 -11.87 12.35
N MET A 183 3.33 -11.62 11.07
CA MET A 183 2.02 -11.90 10.51
C MET A 183 2.10 -12.60 9.15
N TRP A 184 1.32 -13.67 9.02
CA TRP A 184 0.88 -14.18 7.73
C TRP A 184 -0.43 -13.53 7.33
N ARG A 185 -0.56 -13.17 6.04
CA ARG A 185 -1.81 -12.64 5.49
C ARG A 185 -2.18 -13.38 4.23
N LEU A 186 -3.34 -14.03 4.25
CA LEU A 186 -4.01 -14.54 3.07
C LEU A 186 -5.13 -13.56 2.67
N SER A 187 -5.19 -13.21 1.40
CA SER A 187 -6.27 -12.39 0.84
C SER A 187 -6.79 -13.06 -0.41
N THR A 188 -8.11 -13.14 -0.53
CA THR A 188 -8.80 -13.63 -1.73
C THR A 188 -9.87 -12.61 -2.11
N GLY A 189 -10.31 -12.66 -3.37
CA GLY A 189 -11.44 -11.83 -3.76
C GLY A 189 -11.95 -12.13 -5.16
N TRP A 190 -13.06 -11.47 -5.47
CA TRP A 190 -13.80 -11.61 -6.71
C TRP A 190 -14.06 -10.23 -7.34
N ARG A 191 -14.02 -10.15 -8.66
CA ARG A 191 -14.32 -8.98 -9.49
C ARG A 191 -15.63 -9.24 -10.23
N PHE A 192 -16.60 -8.35 -10.05
CA PHE A 192 -17.94 -8.44 -10.61
C PHE A 192 -18.32 -7.12 -11.28
#